data_AF-A0A5B9FNC0-F1
#
_entry.id   AF-A0A5B9FNC0-F1
#
_cell.length_a   1.000
_cell.length_b   1.000
_cell.length_c   1.000
_cell.angle_alpha   90.00
_cell.angle_beta   90.00
_cell.angle_gamma   90.00
#
_symmetry.space_group_name_H-M   'P 1'
#
loop_
_entity.id
_entity.type
_entity.pdbx_description
1 polymer ?
#
loop_
_entity_poly.entity_id
_entity_poly.type
_entity_poly.pdbx_seq_one_letter_code
_entity_poly.pdbx_strand_id
1 'polypeptide(L)'
;MGRFRSKRFSYFTGLGAVVLLLPALAYAYMYNADMFSDDRCLNLAMIDPNREYWPYPLPFERKYATYIIDADKERNKDKFKEARELIHTLANTSDTINGVRFDFAKGSKYSNLIKMITICHEEDIDFFMLLDNSFYVISELSSSEIKKEKDWFKERYSGYTMSSE
;
A
#
# COMPACT_ATOMS: atom_id res chain seq x y z
N MET A 1 58.56 34.95 19.27
CA MET A 1 58.34 33.49 19.21
C MET A 1 57.48 33.06 20.39
N GLY A 2 56.17 32.90 20.20
CA GLY A 2 55.24 32.43 21.23
C GLY A 2 55.13 30.91 21.23
N ARG A 3 55.41 30.26 22.37
CA ARG A 3 55.26 28.81 22.54
C ARG A 3 53.78 28.45 22.75
N PHE A 4 53.18 27.73 21.82
CA PHE A 4 51.86 27.10 22.02
C PHE A 4 51.97 25.94 23.01
N ARG A 5 51.38 26.08 24.20
CA ARG A 5 51.16 24.95 25.12
C ARG A 5 49.95 24.15 24.64
N SER A 6 50.14 22.92 24.18
CA SER A 6 49.05 21.99 23.90
C SER A 6 48.41 21.53 25.20
N LYS A 7 47.13 21.86 25.44
CA LYS A 7 46.32 21.27 26.52
C LYS A 7 46.01 19.81 26.15
N ARG A 8 46.46 18.85 26.96
CA ARG A 8 46.06 17.43 26.81
C ARG A 8 44.63 17.27 27.31
N PHE A 9 43.73 16.80 26.46
CA PHE A 9 42.40 16.36 26.85
C PHE A 9 42.51 15.02 27.57
N SER A 10 42.46 15.04 28.90
CA SER A 10 42.25 13.81 29.66
C SER A 10 40.79 13.42 29.55
N TYR A 11 40.49 12.42 28.73
CA TYR A 11 39.18 11.79 28.71
C TYR A 11 38.96 11.14 30.07
N PHE A 12 38.02 11.67 30.86
CA PHE A 12 37.52 11.00 32.04
C PHE A 12 36.92 9.67 31.60
N THR A 13 37.49 8.56 32.08
CA THR A 13 37.15 7.18 31.71
C THR A 13 35.65 6.86 31.82
N GLY A 14 34.89 7.58 32.66
CA GLY A 14 33.44 7.44 32.77
C GLY A 14 32.62 8.16 31.69
N LEU A 15 33.06 9.32 31.20
CA LEU A 15 32.31 10.10 30.20
C LEU A 15 32.37 9.45 28.81
N GLY A 16 33.50 8.83 28.46
CA GLY A 16 33.62 8.05 27.22
C GLY A 16 32.68 6.85 27.20
N ALA A 17 32.52 6.17 28.35
CA ALA A 17 31.60 5.05 28.48
C ALA A 17 30.14 5.49 28.31
N VAL A 18 29.73 6.62 28.89
CA VAL A 18 28.35 7.14 28.74
C VAL A 18 28.08 7.54 27.28
N VAL A 19 29.00 8.24 26.62
CA VAL A 19 28.81 8.68 25.23
C VAL A 19 28.73 7.50 24.25
N LEU A 20 29.40 6.37 24.53
CA LEU A 20 29.35 5.18 23.69
C LEU A 20 28.22 4.21 24.06
N LEU A 21 27.92 4.03 25.34
CA LEU A 21 26.91 3.09 25.81
C LEU A 21 25.50 3.62 25.58
N LEU A 22 25.26 4.91 25.78
CA LEU A 22 23.91 5.46 25.70
C LEU A 22 23.32 5.32 24.26
N PRO A 23 24.06 5.57 23.17
CA PRO A 23 23.60 5.27 21.82
C PRO A 23 23.39 3.78 21.58
N ALA A 24 24.27 2.91 22.07
CA ALA A 24 24.15 1.46 21.89
C ALA A 24 22.93 0.88 22.63
N LEU A 25 22.66 1.38 23.84
CA LEU A 25 21.53 0.97 24.67
C LEU A 25 20.21 1.52 24.10
N ALA A 26 20.22 2.75 23.59
CA ALA A 26 19.09 3.31 22.84
C ALA A 26 18.79 2.49 21.58
N TYR A 27 19.82 2.11 20.80
CA TYR A 27 19.66 1.29 19.61
C TYR A 27 19.08 -0.10 19.95
N ALA A 28 19.61 -0.76 20.98
CA ALA A 28 19.10 -2.06 21.43
C ALA A 28 17.64 -1.98 21.91
N TYR A 29 17.28 -0.89 22.61
CA TYR A 29 15.91 -0.64 23.04
C TYR A 29 14.97 -0.41 21.85
N MET A 30 15.36 0.42 20.88
CA MET A 30 14.57 0.69 19.68
C MET A 30 14.38 -0.55 18.80
N TYR A 31 15.40 -1.42 18.72
CA TYR A 31 15.32 -2.70 18.00
C TYR A 31 14.31 -3.65 18.65
N ASN A 32 14.33 -3.79 19.98
CA ASN A 32 13.38 -4.64 20.70
C ASN A 32 11.95 -4.06 20.75
N ALA A 33 11.81 -2.74 20.61
CA ALA A 33 10.52 -2.06 20.54
C ALA A 33 9.92 -2.08 19.12
N ASP A 34 10.53 -2.84 18.19
CA ASP A 34 10.11 -2.97 16.79
C ASP A 34 9.94 -1.63 16.06
N MET A 35 10.65 -0.58 16.50
CA MET A 35 10.52 0.77 15.92
C MET A 35 11.09 0.89 14.50
N PHE A 36 11.81 -0.13 14.07
CA PHE A 36 12.36 -0.26 12.72
C PHE A 36 11.59 -1.29 11.88
N SER A 37 10.42 -1.77 12.33
CA SER A 37 9.53 -2.51 11.46
C SER A 37 9.18 -1.63 10.26
N ASP A 38 9.26 -2.21 9.06
CA ASP A 38 9.16 -1.52 7.77
C ASP A 38 7.69 -1.18 7.43
N ASP A 39 6.90 -0.78 8.43
CA ASP A 39 5.45 -0.57 8.32
C ASP A 39 5.10 0.83 7.80
N ARG A 40 6.08 1.59 7.30
CA ARG A 40 5.86 2.90 6.69
C ARG A 40 5.61 2.84 5.19
N CYS A 41 5.59 1.65 4.61
CA CYS A 41 5.17 1.48 3.23
C CYS A 41 3.67 1.18 3.19
N LEU A 42 2.96 1.99 2.41
CA LEU A 42 1.62 1.62 1.99
C LEU A 42 1.76 0.45 1.01
N ASN A 43 1.31 -0.74 1.38
CA ASN A 43 1.36 -1.90 0.50
C ASN A 43 0.34 -1.71 -0.63
N LEU A 44 0.81 -1.16 -1.75
CA LEU A 44 0.03 -0.99 -2.97
C LEU A 44 0.39 -2.14 -3.91
N ALA A 45 -0.58 -3.01 -4.22
CA ALA A 45 -0.45 -3.91 -5.35
C ALA A 45 -0.56 -3.09 -6.66
N MET A 46 0.58 -2.59 -7.15
CA MET A 46 0.69 -1.93 -8.44
C MET A 46 1.06 -2.93 -9.53
N ILE A 47 0.28 -3.02 -10.59
CA ILE A 47 0.57 -3.89 -11.73
C ILE A 47 1.93 -3.52 -12.32
N ASP A 48 2.88 -4.46 -12.22
CA ASP A 48 4.17 -4.40 -12.90
C ASP A 48 4.04 -5.20 -14.21
N PRO A 49 3.97 -4.52 -15.37
CA PRO A 49 3.80 -5.18 -16.66
C PRO A 49 4.98 -6.09 -17.04
N ASN A 50 6.14 -5.95 -16.36
CA ASN A 50 7.34 -6.76 -16.63
C ASN A 50 7.46 -8.00 -15.73
N ARG A 51 6.57 -8.19 -14.76
CA ARG A 51 6.54 -9.40 -13.94
C ARG A 51 5.64 -10.45 -14.56
N GLU A 52 6.25 -11.56 -14.98
CA GLU A 52 5.58 -12.75 -15.52
C GLU A 52 4.65 -13.46 -14.49
N TYR A 53 4.86 -13.18 -13.20
CA TYR A 53 4.09 -13.75 -12.10
C TYR A 53 3.38 -12.67 -11.31
N TRP A 54 2.06 -12.61 -11.46
CA TRP A 54 1.19 -11.83 -10.59
C TRP A 54 0.72 -12.72 -9.44
N PRO A 55 1.12 -12.46 -8.18
CA PRO A 55 0.72 -13.31 -7.06
C PRO A 55 -0.74 -13.08 -6.65
N TYR A 56 -1.33 -11.96 -7.07
CA TYR A 56 -2.66 -11.54 -6.65
C TYR A 56 -3.75 -12.00 -7.60
N PRO A 57 -4.98 -12.14 -7.08
CA PRO A 57 -6.17 -12.19 -7.93
C PRO A 57 -6.26 -11.01 -8.88
N LEU A 58 -6.75 -11.27 -10.09
CA LEU A 58 -6.95 -10.25 -11.10
C LEU A 58 -8.43 -9.88 -11.14
N PRO A 59 -8.78 -8.57 -11.14
CA PRO A 59 -10.16 -8.11 -10.94
C PRO A 59 -11.15 -8.44 -12.08
N PHE A 60 -10.87 -9.38 -12.98
CA PHE A 60 -11.60 -9.51 -14.23
C PHE A 60 -12.50 -10.75 -14.23
N GLU A 61 -13.78 -10.49 -13.90
CA GLU A 61 -15.00 -11.32 -14.05
C GLU A 61 -16.06 -11.00 -12.96
N ARG A 62 -15.80 -9.99 -12.10
CA ARG A 62 -16.72 -9.55 -11.04
C ARG A 62 -17.73 -8.51 -11.50
N LYS A 63 -18.83 -8.41 -10.77
CA LYS A 63 -19.80 -7.32 -10.92
C LYS A 63 -19.37 -6.13 -10.05
N TYR A 64 -19.02 -5.03 -10.71
CA TYR A 64 -18.53 -3.83 -10.03
C TYR A 64 -19.61 -2.78 -9.83
N ALA A 65 -19.81 -2.35 -8.60
CA ALA A 65 -20.41 -1.05 -8.32
C ALA A 65 -19.39 0.04 -8.67
N THR A 66 -19.70 0.87 -9.68
CA THR A 66 -18.75 1.84 -10.24
C THR A 66 -19.07 3.26 -9.79
N TYR A 67 -18.09 3.93 -9.19
CA TYR A 67 -18.20 5.31 -8.70
C TYR A 67 -17.20 6.21 -9.41
N ILE A 68 -17.70 7.19 -10.16
CA ILE A 68 -16.85 8.18 -10.83
C ILE A 68 -16.51 9.28 -9.82
N ILE A 69 -15.23 9.49 -9.51
CA ILE A 69 -14.75 10.49 -8.56
C ILE A 69 -14.15 11.67 -9.34
N ASP A 70 -14.70 12.86 -9.13
CA ASP A 70 -14.32 14.07 -9.86
C ASP A 70 -13.72 15.16 -8.93
N ALA A 71 -13.61 16.40 -9.40
CA ALA A 71 -13.03 17.50 -8.62
C ALA A 71 -13.98 18.05 -7.52
N ASP A 72 -15.27 17.74 -7.58
CA ASP A 72 -16.31 18.30 -6.73
C ASP A 72 -16.42 17.50 -5.42
N LYS A 73 -16.03 18.15 -4.32
CA LYS A 73 -15.97 17.52 -3.00
C LYS A 73 -17.37 17.13 -2.49
N GLU A 74 -18.38 17.93 -2.75
CA GLU A 74 -19.72 17.69 -2.20
C GLU A 74 -20.38 16.51 -2.93
N ARG A 75 -20.30 16.46 -4.27
CA ARG A 75 -20.81 15.30 -5.03
C ARG A 75 -20.10 14.00 -4.70
N ASN A 76 -18.81 14.06 -4.40
CA ASN A 76 -18.05 12.86 -4.05
C ASN A 76 -18.35 12.36 -2.63
N LYS A 77 -18.91 13.20 -1.76
CA LYS A 77 -19.17 12.84 -0.36
C LYS A 77 -20.14 11.67 -0.24
N ASP A 78 -21.25 11.73 -0.97
CA ASP A 78 -22.26 10.67 -0.96
C ASP A 78 -21.74 9.39 -1.60
N LYS A 79 -20.99 9.51 -2.71
CA LYS A 79 -20.33 8.37 -3.38
C LYS A 79 -19.37 7.63 -2.44
N PHE A 80 -18.57 8.39 -1.67
CA PHE A 80 -17.65 7.78 -0.70
C PHE A 80 -18.37 7.12 0.46
N LYS A 81 -19.52 7.65 0.89
CA LYS A 81 -20.31 7.03 1.94
C LYS A 81 -20.92 5.72 1.47
N GLU A 82 -21.57 5.74 0.31
CA GLU A 82 -22.19 4.55 -0.29
C GLU A 82 -21.15 3.47 -0.57
N ALA A 83 -20.01 3.85 -1.15
CA ALA A 83 -18.95 2.90 -1.42
C ALA A 83 -18.33 2.32 -0.15
N ARG A 84 -18.24 3.10 0.94
CA ARG A 84 -17.81 2.57 2.25
C ARG A 84 -18.76 1.49 2.76
N GLU A 85 -20.07 1.71 2.66
CA GLU A 85 -21.09 0.72 3.08
C GLU A 85 -20.99 -0.58 2.25
N LEU A 86 -20.72 -0.46 0.94
CA LEU A 86 -20.48 -1.63 0.09
C LEU A 86 -19.17 -2.35 0.44
N ILE A 87 -18.08 -1.61 0.65
CA ILE A 87 -16.79 -2.17 1.04
C ILE A 87 -16.91 -2.91 2.38
N HIS A 88 -17.59 -2.31 3.36
CA HIS A 88 -17.89 -2.94 4.65
C HIS A 88 -18.67 -4.25 4.47
N THR A 89 -19.64 -4.25 3.55
CA THR A 89 -20.40 -5.46 3.23
C THR A 89 -19.50 -6.52 2.60
N LEU A 90 -18.66 -6.16 1.63
CA LEU A 90 -17.71 -7.06 0.97
C LEU A 90 -16.74 -7.71 1.97
N ALA A 91 -16.24 -6.95 2.95
CA ALA A 91 -15.37 -7.46 4.01
C ALA A 91 -16.09 -8.51 4.87
N ASN A 92 -17.31 -8.21 5.32
CA ASN A 92 -18.05 -9.06 6.24
C ASN A 92 -18.69 -10.30 5.61
N THR A 93 -19.05 -10.25 4.33
CA THR A 93 -19.70 -11.37 3.63
C THR A 93 -18.72 -12.24 2.86
N SER A 94 -17.46 -11.83 2.75
CA SER A 94 -16.43 -12.47 1.92
C SER A 94 -16.94 -12.73 0.49
N ASP A 95 -17.69 -11.78 -0.06
CA ASP A 95 -18.33 -11.92 -1.38
C ASP A 95 -17.28 -11.77 -2.49
N THR A 96 -16.92 -12.88 -3.12
CA THR A 96 -15.90 -12.94 -4.19
C THR A 96 -16.46 -12.62 -5.57
N ILE A 97 -17.78 -12.44 -5.72
CA ILE A 97 -18.47 -12.18 -6.99
C ILE A 97 -18.58 -10.68 -7.26
N ASN A 98 -18.83 -9.90 -6.22
CA ASN A 98 -19.00 -8.46 -6.32
C ASN A 98 -17.69 -7.73 -5.98
N GLY A 99 -17.60 -6.49 -6.44
CA GLY A 99 -16.48 -5.60 -6.13
C GLY A 99 -16.90 -4.14 -6.23
N VAL A 100 -16.03 -3.25 -5.76
CA VAL A 100 -16.22 -1.81 -5.89
C VAL A 100 -15.12 -1.25 -6.79
N ARG A 101 -15.51 -0.41 -7.75
CA ARG A 101 -14.58 0.26 -8.66
C ARG A 101 -14.76 1.77 -8.54
N PHE A 102 -13.66 2.49 -8.38
CA PHE A 102 -13.64 3.94 -8.44
C PHE A 102 -12.89 4.41 -9.66
N ASP A 103 -13.54 5.22 -10.49
CA ASP A 103 -12.90 5.83 -11.66
C ASP A 103 -12.54 7.28 -11.33
N PHE A 104 -11.25 7.59 -11.29
CA PHE A 104 -10.79 8.95 -11.06
C PHE A 104 -10.86 9.76 -12.36
N ALA A 105 -11.84 10.65 -12.44
CA ALA A 105 -12.01 11.56 -13.56
C ALA A 105 -10.89 12.62 -13.58
N LYS A 106 -10.71 13.24 -14.74
CA LYS A 106 -9.74 14.33 -14.93
C LYS A 106 -10.02 15.47 -13.94
N GLY A 107 -9.01 15.83 -13.15
CA GLY A 107 -9.12 16.85 -12.10
C GLY A 107 -9.51 16.30 -10.71
N SER A 108 -9.69 14.98 -10.57
CA SER A 108 -9.76 14.35 -9.25
C SER A 108 -8.48 14.65 -8.45
N LYS A 109 -8.65 14.95 -7.16
CA LYS A 109 -7.54 15.29 -6.28
C LYS A 109 -6.86 14.02 -5.79
N TYR A 110 -5.54 14.06 -5.63
CA TYR A 110 -4.78 12.97 -5.01
C TYR A 110 -5.32 12.58 -3.62
N SER A 111 -5.85 13.55 -2.87
CA SER A 111 -6.51 13.30 -1.58
C SER A 111 -7.67 12.30 -1.67
N ASN A 112 -8.33 12.17 -2.83
CA ASN A 112 -9.40 11.21 -3.04
C ASN A 112 -8.86 9.77 -3.09
N LEU A 113 -7.70 9.56 -3.74
CA LEU A 113 -7.03 8.26 -3.76
C LEU A 113 -6.58 7.86 -2.36
N ILE A 114 -5.93 8.77 -1.62
CA ILE A 114 -5.54 8.54 -0.22
C ILE A 114 -6.76 8.16 0.62
N LYS A 115 -7.88 8.87 0.44
CA LYS A 115 -9.11 8.55 1.16
C LYS A 115 -9.61 7.13 0.87
N MET A 116 -9.48 6.62 -0.36
CA MET A 116 -9.88 5.25 -0.70
C MET A 116 -9.01 4.21 -0.03
N ILE A 117 -7.70 4.43 -0.05
CA ILE A 117 -6.76 3.60 0.69
C ILE A 117 -7.09 3.60 2.19
N THR A 118 -7.39 4.77 2.77
CA THR A 118 -7.78 4.86 4.17
C THR A 118 -9.07 4.10 4.45
N ILE A 119 -10.08 4.18 3.58
CA ILE A 119 -11.32 3.39 3.75
C ILE A 119 -11.02 1.89 3.68
N CYS A 120 -10.21 1.42 2.72
CA CYS A 120 -9.85 0.01 2.65
C CYS A 120 -9.15 -0.47 3.93
N HIS A 121 -8.23 0.32 4.48
CA HIS A 121 -7.58 0.00 5.75
C HIS A 121 -8.52 0.05 6.96
N GLU A 122 -9.44 1.02 7.02
CA GLU A 122 -10.41 1.13 8.11
C GLU A 122 -11.44 -0.01 8.11
N GLU A 123 -11.71 -0.60 6.95
CA GLU A 123 -12.68 -1.70 6.76
C GLU A 123 -11.99 -3.07 6.64
N ASP A 124 -10.71 -3.18 7.02
CA ASP A 124 -9.92 -4.43 7.00
C ASP A 124 -9.94 -5.16 5.64
N ILE A 125 -9.86 -4.40 4.53
CA ILE A 125 -9.73 -4.97 3.19
C ILE A 125 -8.26 -5.06 2.81
N ASP A 126 -7.79 -6.29 2.69
CA ASP A 126 -6.41 -6.59 2.30
C ASP A 126 -6.16 -6.51 0.79
N PHE A 127 -7.22 -6.56 -0.03
CA PHE A 127 -7.09 -6.64 -1.49
C PHE A 127 -7.72 -5.45 -2.20
N PHE A 128 -6.87 -4.54 -2.63
CA PHE A 128 -7.23 -3.47 -3.54
C PHE A 128 -6.11 -3.23 -4.56
N MET A 129 -6.47 -2.72 -5.73
CA MET A 129 -5.56 -2.56 -6.85
C MET A 129 -5.84 -1.25 -7.56
N LEU A 130 -4.77 -0.51 -7.85
CA LEU A 130 -4.84 0.64 -8.74
C LEU A 130 -4.38 0.18 -10.14
N LEU A 131 -5.27 0.29 -11.12
CA LEU A 131 -4.99 0.04 -12.53
C LEU A 131 -5.43 1.25 -13.35
N ASP A 132 -4.49 1.87 -14.05
CA ASP A 132 -4.65 3.14 -14.74
C ASP A 132 -5.22 4.23 -13.81
N ASN A 133 -6.42 4.75 -14.15
CA ASN A 133 -7.17 5.72 -13.34
C ASN A 133 -8.29 5.07 -12.52
N SER A 134 -8.29 3.75 -12.39
CA SER A 134 -9.35 3.00 -11.73
C SER A 134 -8.81 2.30 -10.49
N PHE A 135 -9.50 2.44 -9.37
CA PHE A 135 -9.19 1.76 -8.12
C PHE A 135 -10.21 0.66 -7.88
N TYR A 136 -9.73 -0.57 -7.81
CA TYR A 136 -10.54 -1.77 -7.63
C TYR A 136 -10.40 -2.24 -6.19
N VAL A 137 -11.53 -2.50 -5.56
CA VAL A 137 -11.63 -3.07 -4.22
C VAL A 137 -12.35 -4.40 -4.34
N ILE A 138 -11.69 -5.44 -3.85
CA ILE A 138 -12.18 -6.81 -3.90
C ILE A 138 -12.01 -7.46 -2.54
N SER A 139 -12.93 -8.35 -2.18
CA SER A 139 -12.74 -9.24 -1.05
C SER A 139 -11.62 -10.25 -1.34
N GLU A 140 -10.98 -10.73 -0.27
CA GLU A 140 -10.01 -11.82 -0.31
C GLU A 140 -10.61 -13.05 -1.01
N LEU A 141 -9.87 -13.64 -1.95
CA LEU A 141 -10.31 -14.84 -2.64
C LEU A 141 -9.90 -16.09 -1.89
N SER A 142 -10.73 -17.11 -2.03
CA SER A 142 -10.34 -18.46 -1.68
C SER A 142 -9.17 -18.93 -2.54
N SER A 143 -8.28 -19.76 -1.99
CA SER A 143 -7.09 -20.27 -2.68
C SER A 143 -7.40 -21.02 -3.99
N SER A 144 -8.62 -21.58 -4.13
CA SER A 144 -9.09 -22.23 -5.35
C SER A 144 -9.40 -21.25 -6.48
N GLU A 145 -9.91 -20.06 -6.16
CA GLU A 145 -10.27 -19.03 -7.14
C GLU A 145 -9.03 -18.28 -7.65
N ILE A 146 -8.04 -18.06 -6.78
CA ILE A 146 -6.72 -17.50 -7.15
C ILE A 146 -6.07 -18.31 -8.28
N LYS A 147 -6.20 -19.65 -8.24
CA LYS A 147 -5.65 -20.52 -9.28
C LYS A 147 -6.36 -20.33 -10.62
N LYS A 148 -7.69 -20.22 -10.61
CA LYS A 148 -8.51 -20.04 -11.81
C LYS A 148 -8.22 -18.71 -12.51
N GLU A 149 -8.08 -17.62 -11.75
CA GLU A 149 -7.77 -16.30 -12.31
C GLU A 149 -6.36 -16.24 -12.92
N LYS A 150 -5.39 -16.94 -12.33
CA LYS A 150 -4.03 -17.06 -12.90
C LYS A 150 -4.03 -17.74 -14.26
N ASP A 151 -4.83 -18.80 -14.42
CA ASP A 151 -4.92 -19.55 -15.67
C ASP A 151 -5.57 -18.70 -16.78
N TRP A 152 -6.65 -17.98 -16.46
CA TRP A 152 -7.32 -17.04 -17.38
C TRP A 152 -6.40 -15.93 -17.91
N PHE A 153 -5.60 -15.33 -17.03
CA PHE A 153 -4.72 -14.23 -17.42
C PHE A 153 -3.61 -14.67 -18.37
N LYS A 154 -3.01 -15.83 -18.09
CA LYS A 154 -2.00 -16.43 -18.97
C LYS A 154 -2.57 -16.72 -20.35
N GLU A 155 -3.78 -17.25 -20.43
CA GLU A 155 -4.43 -17.52 -21.72
C GLU A 155 -4.64 -16.23 -22.54
N ARG A 156 -5.02 -15.12 -21.88
CA ARG A 156 -5.40 -13.89 -22.58
C ARG A 156 -4.26 -12.92 -22.88
N TYR A 157 -3.19 -12.95 -22.10
CA TYR A 157 -2.07 -12.00 -22.21
C TYR A 157 -0.71 -12.64 -22.54
N SER A 158 -0.63 -13.96 -22.74
CA SER A 158 0.60 -14.66 -23.18
C SER A 158 1.15 -14.20 -24.54
N GLY A 159 0.39 -13.42 -25.32
CA GLY A 159 0.82 -12.83 -26.59
C GLY A 159 1.53 -11.47 -26.50
N TYR A 160 1.55 -10.81 -25.34
CA TYR A 160 2.22 -9.51 -25.17
C TYR A 160 3.71 -9.70 -24.82
N THR A 161 4.51 -10.08 -25.80
CA THR A 161 5.94 -9.76 -25.75
C THR A 161 6.11 -8.35 -26.33
N MET A 162 6.37 -7.36 -25.49
CA MET A 162 6.81 -6.07 -26.01
C MET A 162 8.24 -6.22 -26.54
N SER A 163 8.38 -6.04 -27.85
CA SER A 163 9.65 -5.79 -28.51
C SER A 163 10.36 -4.66 -27.78
N SER A 164 11.45 -4.99 -27.09
CA SER A 164 12.35 -4.03 -26.46
C SER A 164 13.10 -3.27 -27.56
N GLU A 165 12.72 -2.02 -27.82
CA GLU A 165 13.60 -1.01 -28.41
C GLU A 165 14.33 -0.23 -27.30
#